data_AF-A0A1Z1ME03-F1
#
_entry.id   AF-A0A1Z1ME03-F1
#
_cell.length_a   1.000
_cell.length_b   1.000
_cell.length_c   1.000
_cell.angle_alpha   90.00
_cell.angle_beta   90.00
_cell.angle_gamma   90.00
#
_symmetry.space_group_name_H-M   'P 1'
#
loop_
_entity.id
_entity.type
_entity.pdbx_description
1 polymer ?
#
loop_
_entity_poly.entity_id
_entity_poly.type
_entity_poly.pdbx_seq_one_letter_code
_entity_poly.pdbx_strand_id
1 'polypeptide(L)'
;MIRYWPTQPSIKLNNVIVELFTTTESKLKKNLPNRTNHYLYIDILNSQNKRKLLKLILDEFKNLLLDLIELNLSTTQINKLDQKILIILIKKVSKTFQFNKYLVDYRKIILLDKNQLYLIKELITYLIFGSSSIQYKSFLFNSLHTPYNHVQILFENFVIDTANTVVKNTIDDLKNSTSIYNFFKETNKCNYLYTSQRSITLFLNNLKWQNLIESWIYETKSLYNEREKVLVMSSKGIITKYIYLSNVHKIKYLNKIQVTFLLWLEFRDLTIPKIEKVILQVSKYLAYFFVNFFSNLGIGLLRLFIFYLNK
;
A
#
# COMPACT_ATOMS: atom_id res chain seq x y z
N MET A 1 -23.92 11.49 -2.87
CA MET A 1 -23.53 12.67 -2.06
C MET A 1 -22.22 12.33 -1.35
N ILE A 2 -21.20 13.19 -1.43
CA ILE A 2 -19.90 12.94 -0.78
C ILE A 2 -20.09 13.17 0.72
N ARG A 3 -19.79 12.15 1.53
CA ARG A 3 -19.82 12.24 2.99
C ARG A 3 -18.45 12.70 3.49
N TYR A 4 -18.43 13.74 4.33
CA TYR A 4 -17.22 14.28 4.92
C TYR A 4 -16.97 13.76 6.34
N TRP A 5 -15.70 13.65 6.70
CA TRP A 5 -15.25 13.36 8.06
C TRP A 5 -15.53 14.56 8.98
N PRO A 6 -15.95 14.35 10.23
CA PRO A 6 -16.17 15.44 11.17
C PRO A 6 -14.88 16.21 11.48
N THR A 7 -14.99 17.54 11.57
CA THR A 7 -13.84 18.43 11.73
C THR A 7 -13.30 18.45 13.14
N GLN A 8 -14.17 18.38 14.16
CA GLN A 8 -13.85 18.55 15.57
C GLN A 8 -14.34 17.37 16.43
N PRO A 9 -13.75 17.18 17.64
CA PRO A 9 -14.24 16.22 18.61
C PRO A 9 -15.71 16.50 18.94
N SER A 10 -16.58 15.52 18.68
CA SER A 10 -18.02 15.66 18.85
C SER A 10 -18.70 14.30 18.90
N ILE A 11 -19.95 14.26 19.36
CA ILE A 11 -20.80 13.05 19.28
C ILE A 11 -20.89 12.55 17.83
N LYS A 12 -20.90 13.49 16.86
CA LYS A 12 -20.87 13.16 15.43
C LYS A 12 -19.59 12.41 15.04
N LEU A 13 -18.43 12.84 15.52
CA LEU A 13 -17.15 12.14 15.31
C LEU A 13 -17.22 10.71 15.87
N ASN A 14 -17.67 10.56 17.11
CA ASN A 14 -17.79 9.26 17.77
C ASN A 14 -18.70 8.29 16.97
N ASN A 15 -19.86 8.77 16.51
CA ASN A 15 -20.78 7.96 15.71
C ASN A 15 -20.17 7.52 14.37
N VAL A 16 -19.43 8.41 13.70
CA VAL A 16 -18.73 8.10 12.45
C VAL A 16 -17.60 7.09 12.68
N ILE A 17 -16.91 7.17 13.82
CA ILE A 17 -15.88 6.19 14.19
C ILE A 17 -16.51 4.82 14.44
N VAL A 18 -17.61 4.74 15.19
CA VAL A 18 -18.33 3.47 15.40
C VAL A 18 -18.75 2.87 14.06
N GLU A 19 -19.26 3.67 13.13
CA GLU A 19 -19.58 3.23 11.78
C GLU A 19 -18.34 2.73 11.02
N LEU A 20 -17.21 3.42 11.12
CA LEU A 20 -15.95 3.00 10.49
C LEU A 20 -15.48 1.62 11.00
N PHE A 21 -15.52 1.40 12.32
CA PHE A 21 -15.17 0.10 12.90
C PHE A 21 -16.15 -0.99 12.47
N THR A 22 -17.46 -0.77 12.62
CA THR A 22 -18.48 -1.77 12.26
C THR A 22 -18.47 -2.13 10.76
N THR A 23 -18.27 -1.14 9.88
CA THR A 23 -18.14 -1.39 8.43
C THR A 23 -16.89 -2.21 8.12
N THR A 24 -15.76 -1.92 8.78
CA THR A 24 -14.52 -2.68 8.59
C THR A 24 -14.63 -4.10 9.13
N GLU A 25 -15.21 -4.29 10.32
CA GLU A 25 -15.50 -5.62 10.88
C GLU A 25 -16.39 -6.45 9.97
N SER A 26 -17.40 -5.83 9.34
CA SER A 26 -18.28 -6.52 8.39
C SER A 26 -17.51 -7.07 7.18
N LYS A 27 -16.48 -6.34 6.71
CA LYS A 27 -15.60 -6.79 5.62
C LYS A 27 -14.74 -7.97 6.04
N LEU A 28 -14.29 -8.03 7.29
CA LEU A 28 -13.50 -9.15 7.82
C LEU A 28 -14.26 -10.48 7.89
N LYS A 29 -15.60 -10.46 7.89
CA LYS A 29 -16.40 -11.70 7.88
C LYS A 29 -16.18 -12.50 6.58
N LYS A 30 -15.94 -11.81 5.47
CA LYS A 30 -15.69 -12.41 4.15
C LYS A 30 -14.26 -12.96 4.06
N ASN A 31 -14.03 -13.87 3.11
CA ASN A 31 -12.67 -14.29 2.81
C ASN A 31 -11.90 -13.12 2.17
N LEU A 32 -10.66 -12.91 2.60
CA LEU A 32 -9.79 -11.83 2.14
C LEU A 32 -8.55 -12.41 1.44
N PRO A 33 -8.72 -13.01 0.25
CA PRO A 33 -7.57 -13.42 -0.54
C PRO A 33 -6.77 -12.17 -0.96
N ASN A 34 -5.46 -12.33 -1.07
CA ASN A 34 -4.64 -11.27 -1.62
C ASN A 34 -4.88 -11.20 -3.14
N ARG A 35 -5.39 -10.06 -3.62
CA ARG A 35 -5.60 -9.74 -5.04
C ARG A 35 -4.66 -8.63 -5.51
N THR A 36 -3.64 -8.33 -4.73
CA THR A 36 -2.57 -7.42 -5.12
C THR A 36 -1.55 -8.14 -5.98
N ASN A 37 -0.74 -7.39 -6.72
CA ASN A 37 0.36 -7.94 -7.51
C ASN A 37 1.63 -8.22 -6.67
N HIS A 38 1.50 -8.28 -5.35
CA HIS A 38 2.62 -8.33 -4.41
C HIS A 38 2.34 -9.34 -3.30
N TYR A 39 3.38 -9.96 -2.77
CA TYR A 39 3.27 -10.85 -1.62
C TYR A 39 3.05 -10.03 -0.35
N LEU A 40 2.11 -10.47 0.49
CA LEU A 40 1.89 -9.92 1.83
C LEU A 40 2.34 -10.95 2.86
N TYR A 41 2.98 -10.51 3.96
CA TYR A 41 3.40 -11.41 5.02
C TYR A 41 2.24 -12.25 5.56
N ILE A 42 1.04 -11.66 5.69
CA ILE A 42 -0.17 -12.37 6.11
C ILE A 42 -0.63 -13.48 5.16
N ASP A 43 -0.08 -13.61 3.95
CA ASP A 43 -0.47 -14.67 3.01
C ASP A 43 -0.03 -16.06 3.45
N ILE A 44 1.00 -16.13 4.29
CA ILE A 44 1.43 -17.39 4.92
C ILE A 44 0.33 -17.99 5.80
N LEU A 45 -0.60 -17.16 6.29
CA LEU A 45 -1.70 -17.58 7.16
C LEU A 45 -2.87 -18.13 6.34
N ASN A 46 -3.52 -19.17 6.86
CA ASN A 46 -4.82 -19.59 6.35
C ASN A 46 -5.91 -18.53 6.62
N SER A 47 -7.04 -18.65 5.91
CA SER A 47 -8.13 -17.66 5.95
C SER A 47 -8.72 -17.45 7.34
N GLN A 48 -8.77 -18.49 8.18
CA GLN A 48 -9.28 -18.38 9.55
C GLN A 48 -8.33 -17.58 10.44
N ASN A 49 -7.03 -17.90 10.42
CA ASN A 49 -6.04 -17.20 11.24
C ASN A 49 -5.77 -15.77 10.75
N LYS A 50 -5.84 -15.54 9.43
CA LYS A 50 -5.82 -14.18 8.85
C LYS A 50 -6.96 -13.34 9.40
N ARG A 51 -8.21 -13.85 9.37
CA ARG A 51 -9.37 -13.15 9.96
C ARG A 51 -9.24 -12.94 11.46
N LYS A 52 -8.76 -13.95 12.20
CA LYS A 52 -8.52 -13.86 13.64
C LYS A 52 -7.52 -12.75 13.98
N LEU A 53 -6.41 -12.66 13.24
CA LEU A 53 -5.39 -11.62 13.42
C LEU A 53 -5.95 -10.23 13.12
N LEU A 54 -6.63 -10.05 11.99
CA LEU A 54 -7.22 -8.75 11.62
C LEU A 54 -8.26 -8.30 12.64
N LYS A 55 -9.10 -9.21 13.14
CA LYS A 55 -10.08 -8.91 14.20
C LYS A 55 -9.40 -8.53 15.51
N LEU A 56 -8.38 -9.29 15.93
CA LEU A 56 -7.59 -8.98 17.12
C LEU A 56 -6.96 -7.58 17.04
N ILE A 57 -6.47 -7.17 15.87
CA ILE A 57 -5.92 -5.82 15.66
C ILE A 57 -6.99 -4.75 15.85
N LEU A 58 -8.20 -4.96 15.31
CA LEU A 58 -9.32 -4.03 15.50
C LEU A 58 -9.70 -3.89 16.97
N ASP A 59 -9.86 -5.02 17.67
CA ASP A 59 -10.25 -5.05 19.08
C ASP A 59 -9.19 -4.35 19.94
N GLU A 60 -7.90 -4.62 19.71
CA GLU A 60 -6.82 -3.98 20.46
C GLU A 60 -6.64 -2.50 20.11
N PHE A 61 -6.87 -2.12 18.86
CA PHE A 61 -6.81 -0.72 18.46
C PHE A 61 -7.97 0.09 19.05
N LYS A 62 -9.16 -0.50 19.15
CA LYS A 62 -10.31 0.12 19.83
C LYS A 62 -9.99 0.44 21.29
N ASN A 63 -9.43 -0.53 22.01
CA ASN A 63 -9.03 -0.32 23.41
C ASN A 63 -7.97 0.78 23.51
N LEU A 64 -6.96 0.74 22.64
CA LEU A 64 -5.91 1.76 22.62
C LEU A 64 -6.45 3.16 22.32
N LEU A 65 -7.45 3.30 21.45
CA LEU A 65 -8.08 4.60 21.21
C LEU A 65 -8.81 5.11 22.45
N LEU A 66 -9.52 4.24 23.18
CA LEU A 66 -10.18 4.61 24.43
C LEU A 66 -9.16 5.07 25.47
N ASP A 67 -8.06 4.34 25.63
CA ASP A 67 -6.96 4.72 26.53
C ASP A 67 -6.37 6.09 26.14
N LEU A 68 -6.16 6.35 24.85
CA LEU A 68 -5.63 7.64 24.37
C LEU A 68 -6.60 8.80 24.60
N ILE A 69 -7.91 8.55 24.46
CA ILE A 69 -8.94 9.55 24.75
C ILE A 69 -8.98 9.85 26.24
N GLU A 70 -8.91 8.82 27.11
CA GLU A 70 -8.89 8.99 28.56
C GLU A 70 -7.66 9.78 29.04
N LEU A 71 -6.50 9.54 28.42
CA LEU A 71 -5.27 10.28 28.70
C LEU A 71 -5.33 11.77 28.29
N ASN A 72 -6.34 12.20 27.52
CA ASN A 72 -6.55 13.58 27.08
C ASN A 72 -5.29 14.26 26.53
N LEU A 73 -4.53 13.53 25.70
CA LEU A 73 -3.29 14.03 25.11
C LEU A 73 -3.56 15.14 24.09
N SER A 74 -2.63 16.10 23.98
CA SER A 74 -2.68 17.10 22.92
C SER A 74 -2.12 16.56 21.60
N THR A 75 -2.47 17.19 20.48
CA THR A 75 -1.95 16.84 19.14
C THR A 75 -0.42 16.79 19.09
N THR A 76 0.26 17.71 19.79
CA THR A 76 1.72 17.76 19.84
C THR A 76 2.33 16.62 20.66
N GLN A 77 1.64 16.15 21.71
CA GLN A 77 2.05 15.00 22.50
C GLN A 77 1.86 13.70 21.71
N ILE A 78 0.73 13.53 21.01
CA ILE A 78 0.49 12.37 20.15
C ILE A 78 1.57 12.29 19.06
N ASN A 79 1.95 13.42 18.45
CA ASN A 79 3.03 13.46 17.45
C ASN A 79 4.40 13.03 17.99
N LYS A 80 4.64 13.11 19.31
CA LYS A 80 5.89 12.65 19.94
C LYS A 80 5.81 11.18 20.39
N LEU A 81 4.60 10.65 20.53
CA LEU A 81 4.32 9.31 21.05
C LEU A 81 3.87 8.32 19.99
N ASP A 82 3.61 8.76 18.76
CA ASP A 82 3.13 7.95 17.62
C ASP A 82 3.87 6.60 17.47
N GLN A 83 5.19 6.61 17.48
CA GLN A 83 6.03 5.41 17.42
C GLN A 83 5.78 4.48 18.60
N LYS A 84 5.71 5.04 19.82
CA LYS A 84 5.50 4.26 21.06
C LYS A 84 4.10 3.64 21.07
N ILE A 85 3.08 4.40 20.69
CA ILE A 85 1.69 3.95 20.60
C ILE A 85 1.61 2.72 19.69
N LEU A 86 2.23 2.79 18.52
CA LEU A 86 2.23 1.69 17.58
C LEU A 86 3.01 0.47 18.08
N ILE A 87 4.18 0.69 18.69
CA ILE A 87 4.97 -0.38 19.32
C ILE A 87 4.15 -1.10 20.39
N ILE A 88 3.39 -0.36 21.20
CA ILE A 88 2.51 -0.92 22.24
C ILE A 88 1.44 -1.80 21.58
N LEU A 89 0.76 -1.31 20.55
CA LEU A 89 -0.25 -2.07 19.82
C LEU A 89 0.32 -3.37 19.25
N ILE A 90 1.43 -3.28 18.50
CA ILE A 90 2.06 -4.45 17.86
C ILE A 90 2.51 -5.45 18.90
N LYS A 91 3.07 -5.01 20.03
CA LYS A 91 3.46 -5.92 21.13
C LYS A 91 2.26 -6.64 21.71
N LYS A 92 1.16 -5.91 21.95
CA LYS A 92 -0.06 -6.49 22.53
C LYS A 92 -0.70 -7.50 21.57
N VAL A 93 -0.86 -7.12 20.30
CA VAL A 93 -1.37 -8.02 19.25
C VAL A 93 -0.47 -9.23 19.07
N SER A 94 0.85 -9.04 18.97
CA SER A 94 1.80 -10.15 18.79
C SER A 94 1.75 -11.12 19.97
N LYS A 95 1.70 -10.61 21.21
CA LYS A 95 1.59 -11.43 22.42
C LYS A 95 0.29 -12.23 22.47
N THR A 96 -0.83 -11.64 22.07
CA THR A 96 -2.13 -12.33 22.07
C THR A 96 -2.25 -13.31 20.88
N PHE A 97 -1.62 -13.00 19.75
CA PHE A 97 -1.65 -13.85 18.56
C PHE A 97 -0.70 -15.06 18.66
N GLN A 98 0.47 -14.89 19.27
CA GLN A 98 1.44 -15.95 19.54
C GLN A 98 1.10 -16.66 20.85
N PHE A 99 0.73 -17.93 20.80
CA PHE A 99 0.55 -18.74 22.01
C PHE A 99 1.91 -18.98 22.68
N ASN A 100 2.22 -18.21 23.74
CA ASN A 100 3.07 -18.43 24.92
C ASN A 100 4.39 -19.24 24.89
N LYS A 101 4.74 -20.03 23.87
CA LYS A 101 5.96 -20.87 23.86
C LYS A 101 7.22 -20.16 23.40
N TYR A 102 7.11 -19.03 22.72
CA TYR A 102 8.25 -18.25 22.25
C TYR A 102 8.14 -16.84 22.80
N LEU A 103 8.79 -16.59 23.95
CA LEU A 103 8.92 -15.25 24.51
C LEU A 103 9.83 -14.44 23.60
N VAL A 104 9.22 -13.65 22.72
CA VAL A 104 9.92 -12.77 21.80
C VAL A 104 10.44 -11.54 22.55
N ASP A 105 11.73 -11.23 22.38
CA ASP A 105 12.30 -9.94 22.79
C ASP A 105 11.99 -8.87 21.74
N TYR A 106 10.79 -8.29 21.84
CA TYR A 106 10.30 -7.22 20.98
C TYR A 106 11.13 -5.92 21.04
N ARG A 107 12.20 -5.86 21.86
CA ARG A 107 13.11 -4.70 21.92
C ARG A 107 14.02 -4.61 20.70
N LYS A 108 14.28 -5.71 19.99
CA LYS A 108 15.20 -5.75 18.83
C LYS A 108 14.52 -5.70 17.46
N ILE A 109 13.22 -6.00 17.35
CA ILE A 109 12.58 -6.39 16.07
C ILE A 109 11.32 -5.55 15.81
N ILE A 110 11.42 -4.23 15.93
CA ILE A 110 10.37 -3.33 15.44
C ILE A 110 11.04 -2.29 14.53
N LEU A 111 11.44 -2.73 13.34
CA LEU A 111 11.81 -1.85 12.24
C LEU A 111 10.52 -1.37 11.59
N LEU A 112 9.97 -0.28 12.13
CA LEU A 112 8.83 0.38 11.54
C LEU A 112 9.30 1.20 10.36
N ASP A 113 8.62 1.00 9.24
CA ASP A 113 8.78 1.87 8.08
C ASP A 113 8.32 3.29 8.48
N LYS A 114 9.17 4.28 8.23
CA LYS A 114 8.86 5.70 8.49
C LYS A 114 7.59 6.14 7.76
N ASN A 115 7.28 5.53 6.62
CA ASN A 115 6.10 5.84 5.82
C ASN A 115 4.82 5.37 6.53
N GLN A 116 4.85 4.17 7.11
CA GLN A 116 3.76 3.62 7.90
C GLN A 116 3.49 4.49 9.13
N LEU A 117 4.55 4.93 9.82
CA LEU A 117 4.42 5.81 10.98
C LEU A 117 3.68 7.11 10.67
N TYR A 118 4.02 7.75 9.54
CA TYR A 118 3.37 8.99 9.12
C TYR A 118 1.87 8.81 8.88
N LEU A 119 1.46 7.79 8.11
CA LEU A 119 0.04 7.54 7.81
C LEU A 119 -0.77 7.22 9.07
N ILE A 120 -0.15 6.56 10.04
CA ILE A 120 -0.80 6.15 11.28
C ILE A 120 -0.98 7.34 12.23
N LYS A 121 0.00 8.24 12.29
CA LYS A 121 -0.15 9.52 12.98
C LYS A 121 -1.37 10.28 12.45
N GLU A 122 -1.50 10.41 11.13
CA GLU A 122 -2.65 11.10 10.53
C GLU A 122 -3.97 10.37 10.85
N LEU A 123 -3.98 9.03 10.82
CA LEU A 123 -5.15 8.23 11.20
C LEU A 123 -5.57 8.47 12.67
N ILE A 124 -4.64 8.41 13.62
CA ILE A 124 -4.93 8.66 15.04
C ILE A 124 -5.45 10.09 15.22
N THR A 125 -4.87 11.04 14.49
CA THR A 125 -5.30 12.45 14.50
C THR A 125 -6.74 12.61 14.01
N TYR A 126 -7.11 11.95 12.90
CA TYR A 126 -8.49 11.90 12.41
C TYR A 126 -9.47 11.34 13.44
N LEU A 127 -9.09 10.26 14.12
CA LEU A 127 -9.96 9.53 15.05
C LEU A 127 -10.14 10.25 16.39
N ILE A 128 -9.13 10.94 16.90
CA ILE A 128 -9.20 11.60 18.21
C ILE A 128 -9.67 13.06 18.08
N PHE A 129 -9.09 13.80 17.13
CA PHE A 129 -9.26 15.26 17.06
C PHE A 129 -10.15 15.72 15.90
N GLY A 130 -10.49 14.83 14.96
CA GLY A 130 -11.20 15.20 13.74
C GLY A 130 -10.30 15.87 12.69
N SER A 131 -10.86 16.17 11.53
CA SER A 131 -10.07 16.56 10.37
C SER A 131 -9.43 17.94 10.45
N SER A 132 -9.96 18.89 11.24
CA SER A 132 -9.39 20.25 11.32
C SER A 132 -8.00 20.29 11.96
N SER A 133 -7.65 19.26 12.71
CA SER A 133 -6.35 19.14 13.40
C SER A 133 -5.20 18.72 12.49
N ILE A 134 -5.50 18.38 11.24
CA ILE A 134 -4.51 17.94 10.25
C ILE A 134 -3.81 19.12 9.60
N GLN A 135 -2.51 18.97 9.41
CA GLN A 135 -1.68 19.98 8.77
C GLN A 135 -2.10 20.13 7.29
N TYR A 136 -2.35 21.38 6.87
CA TYR A 136 -2.87 21.76 5.55
C TYR A 136 -2.05 21.27 4.33
N LYS A 137 -0.87 20.68 4.53
CA LYS A 137 0.06 20.25 3.47
C LYS A 137 0.22 18.74 3.34
N SER A 138 -0.43 17.93 4.18
CA SER A 138 -0.31 16.47 4.10
C SER A 138 -1.01 15.92 2.86
N PHE A 139 -2.25 16.36 2.61
CA PHE A 139 -3.09 15.88 1.52
C PHE A 139 -3.48 17.02 0.56
N LEU A 140 -3.83 16.66 -0.69
CA LEU A 140 -4.24 17.62 -1.73
C LEU A 140 -5.59 18.30 -1.47
N PHE A 141 -6.39 17.81 -0.53
CA PHE A 141 -7.73 18.32 -0.22
C PHE A 141 -7.72 19.12 1.09
N ASN A 142 -8.63 20.10 1.18
CA ASN A 142 -8.81 20.91 2.38
C ASN A 142 -9.21 20.01 3.57
N SER A 143 -8.54 20.20 4.71
CA SER A 143 -8.80 19.48 5.96
C SER A 143 -10.24 19.60 6.46
N LEU A 144 -10.95 20.69 6.12
CA LEU A 144 -12.36 20.86 6.45
C LEU A 144 -13.30 19.96 5.64
N HIS A 145 -12.83 19.45 4.49
CA HIS A 145 -13.60 18.64 3.55
C HIS A 145 -12.96 17.28 3.30
N THR A 146 -12.35 16.68 4.34
CA THR A 146 -11.82 15.32 4.23
C THR A 146 -12.94 14.33 3.88
N PRO A 147 -12.83 13.56 2.78
CA PRO A 147 -13.82 12.54 2.46
C PRO A 147 -13.80 11.39 3.47
N TYR A 148 -14.96 10.87 3.88
CA TYR A 148 -15.06 9.70 4.74
C TYR A 148 -14.28 8.49 4.17
N ASN A 149 -14.40 8.27 2.85
CA ASN A 149 -13.72 7.18 2.15
C ASN A 149 -12.18 7.27 2.27
N HIS A 150 -11.61 8.47 2.42
CA HIS A 150 -10.17 8.63 2.61
C HIS A 150 -9.73 8.07 3.97
N VAL A 151 -10.42 8.46 5.05
CA VAL A 151 -10.14 7.94 6.40
C VAL A 151 -10.38 6.44 6.46
N GLN A 152 -11.42 5.95 5.78
CA GLN A 152 -11.67 4.51 5.65
C GLN A 152 -10.51 3.77 4.97
N ILE A 153 -9.97 4.31 3.88
CA ILE A 153 -8.81 3.73 3.19
C ILE A 153 -7.58 3.68 4.11
N LEU A 154 -7.30 4.77 4.84
CA LEU A 154 -6.20 4.81 5.80
C LEU A 154 -6.37 3.79 6.93
N PHE A 155 -7.59 3.68 7.46
CA PHE A 155 -7.92 2.73 8.53
C PHE A 155 -7.76 1.28 8.08
N GLU A 156 -8.28 0.93 6.90
CA GLU A 156 -8.15 -0.42 6.36
C GLU A 156 -6.69 -0.77 6.05
N ASN A 157 -5.93 0.19 5.50
CA ASN A 157 -4.51 0.04 5.27
C ASN A 157 -3.76 -0.23 6.58
N PHE A 158 -4.03 0.56 7.61
CA PHE A 158 -3.43 0.41 8.93
C PHE A 158 -3.65 -0.98 9.53
N VAL A 159 -4.87 -1.52 9.44
CA VAL A 159 -5.18 -2.86 9.97
C VAL A 159 -4.40 -3.95 9.22
N ILE A 160 -4.31 -3.85 7.88
CA ILE A 160 -3.58 -4.81 7.05
C ILE A 160 -2.06 -4.70 7.29
N ASP A 161 -1.53 -3.49 7.35
CA ASP A 161 -0.10 -3.23 7.58
C ASP A 161 0.33 -3.69 8.97
N THR A 162 -0.49 -3.43 9.99
CA THR A 162 -0.24 -3.94 11.35
C THR A 162 -0.20 -5.48 11.35
N ALA A 163 -1.11 -6.13 10.62
CA ALA A 163 -1.10 -7.58 10.49
C ALA A 163 0.15 -8.10 9.78
N ASN A 164 0.58 -7.44 8.70
CA ASN A 164 1.82 -7.75 8.01
C ASN A 164 3.04 -7.61 8.93
N THR A 165 3.11 -6.53 9.71
CA THR A 165 4.21 -6.28 10.64
C THR A 165 4.24 -7.32 11.76
N VAL A 166 3.09 -7.69 12.33
CA VAL A 166 3.00 -8.76 13.33
C VAL A 166 3.54 -10.07 12.75
N VAL A 167 3.08 -10.49 11.57
CA VAL A 167 3.55 -11.73 10.94
C VAL A 167 5.03 -11.65 10.54
N LYS A 168 5.49 -10.51 10.01
CA LYS A 168 6.90 -10.27 9.70
C LYS A 168 7.77 -10.43 10.95
N ASN A 169 7.40 -9.79 12.06
CA ASN A 169 8.12 -9.93 13.32
C ASN A 169 8.17 -11.39 13.76
N THR A 170 7.03 -12.11 13.70
CA THR A 170 7.00 -13.54 14.04
C THR A 170 7.98 -14.38 13.21
N ILE A 171 8.15 -14.04 11.92
CA ILE A 171 9.06 -14.73 11.00
C ILE A 171 10.51 -14.38 11.32
N ASP A 172 10.80 -13.09 11.53
CA ASP A 172 12.13 -12.58 11.83
C ASP A 172 12.64 -13.14 13.18
N ASP A 173 11.75 -13.28 14.17
CA ASP A 173 12.04 -13.89 15.47
C ASP A 173 12.49 -15.36 15.36
N LEU A 174 11.84 -16.11 14.47
CA LEU A 174 12.11 -17.54 14.28
C LEU A 174 13.44 -17.78 13.55
N LYS A 175 13.98 -16.78 12.84
CA LYS A 175 15.27 -16.72 12.12
C LYS A 175 15.48 -17.73 10.98
N ASN A 176 15.15 -19.01 11.19
CA ASN A 176 15.40 -20.10 10.25
C ASN A 176 14.11 -20.56 9.54
N SER A 177 14.22 -20.92 8.25
CA SER A 177 13.10 -21.49 7.48
C SER A 177 12.49 -22.74 8.11
N THR A 178 13.30 -23.59 8.76
CA THR A 178 12.82 -24.81 9.42
C THR A 178 11.98 -24.49 10.65
N SER A 179 12.42 -23.55 11.51
CA SER A 179 11.66 -23.14 12.69
C SER A 179 10.37 -22.41 12.30
N ILE A 180 10.41 -21.60 11.24
CA ILE A 180 9.23 -20.98 10.65
C ILE A 180 8.22 -22.05 10.21
N TYR A 181 8.67 -23.04 9.43
CA TYR A 181 7.83 -24.14 8.97
C TYR A 181 7.21 -24.92 10.15
N ASN A 182 8.02 -25.33 11.13
CA ASN A 182 7.56 -26.08 12.30
C ASN A 182 6.53 -25.27 13.09
N PHE A 183 6.79 -23.98 13.34
CA PHE A 183 5.85 -23.10 14.04
C PHE A 183 4.50 -23.02 13.34
N PHE A 184 4.47 -22.73 12.04
CA PHE A 184 3.21 -22.58 11.30
C PHE A 184 2.47 -23.91 11.12
N LYS A 185 3.20 -25.04 11.09
CA LYS A 185 2.64 -26.39 11.04
C LYS A 185 2.05 -26.81 12.38
N GLU A 186 2.81 -26.73 13.47
CA GLU A 186 2.37 -27.11 14.82
C GLU A 186 1.18 -26.26 15.29
N THR A 187 1.14 -24.99 14.92
CA THR A 187 0.03 -24.09 15.29
C THR A 187 -1.18 -24.20 14.36
N ASN A 188 -1.14 -25.03 13.30
CA ASN A 188 -2.18 -25.12 12.27
C ASN A 188 -2.58 -23.75 11.69
N LYS A 189 -1.60 -22.85 11.55
CA LYS A 189 -1.80 -21.48 11.04
C LYS A 189 -1.51 -21.33 9.56
N CYS A 190 -0.78 -22.28 8.96
CA CYS A 190 -0.31 -22.18 7.60
C CYS A 190 -1.43 -22.27 6.55
N ASN A 191 -1.29 -21.51 5.47
CA ASN A 191 -2.07 -21.65 4.25
C ASN A 191 -1.67 -22.94 3.50
N TYR A 192 -2.60 -23.55 2.76
CA TYR A 192 -2.37 -24.80 2.03
C TYR A 192 -1.26 -24.69 0.97
N LEU A 193 -1.06 -23.48 0.41
CA LEU A 193 -0.01 -23.18 -0.56
C LEU A 193 1.40 -23.26 0.05
N TYR A 194 1.52 -23.16 1.37
CA TYR A 194 2.80 -23.09 2.09
C TYR A 194 3.02 -24.29 3.01
N THR A 195 2.50 -25.46 2.61
CA THR A 195 2.56 -26.71 3.40
C THR A 195 3.92 -27.38 3.42
N SER A 196 4.85 -26.97 2.55
CA SER A 196 6.22 -27.50 2.52
C SER A 196 7.23 -26.46 2.94
N GLN A 197 8.33 -26.90 3.56
CA GLN A 197 9.45 -26.00 3.88
C GLN A 197 9.97 -25.26 2.64
N ARG A 198 10.05 -25.95 1.47
CA ARG A 198 10.48 -25.33 0.21
C ARG A 198 9.56 -24.18 -0.21
N SER A 199 8.24 -24.37 -0.12
CA SER A 199 7.26 -23.34 -0.47
C SER A 199 7.34 -22.11 0.45
N ILE A 200 7.58 -22.30 1.75
CA ILE A 200 7.81 -21.22 2.71
C ILE A 200 9.11 -20.48 2.36
N THR A 201 10.20 -21.18 2.10
CA THR A 201 11.47 -20.54 1.73
C THR A 201 11.35 -19.72 0.44
N LEU A 202 10.64 -20.23 -0.58
CA LEU A 202 10.36 -19.49 -1.81
C LEU A 202 9.54 -18.22 -1.54
N PHE A 203 8.49 -18.32 -0.72
CA PHE A 203 7.68 -17.18 -0.30
C PHE A 203 8.51 -16.10 0.42
N LEU A 204 9.35 -16.51 1.38
CA LEU A 204 10.23 -15.59 2.11
C LEU A 204 11.26 -14.92 1.19
N ASN A 205 11.82 -15.66 0.23
CA ASN A 205 12.74 -15.10 -0.76
C ASN A 205 12.05 -14.08 -1.66
N ASN A 206 10.82 -14.37 -2.11
CA ASN A 206 10.04 -13.43 -2.91
C ASN A 206 9.72 -12.15 -2.11
N LEU A 207 9.36 -12.27 -0.82
CA LEU A 207 9.16 -11.11 0.05
C LEU A 207 10.43 -10.27 0.23
N LYS A 208 11.59 -10.90 0.43
CA LYS A 208 12.88 -10.20 0.56
C LYS A 208 13.23 -9.43 -0.72
N TRP A 209 13.13 -10.10 -1.87
CA TRP A 209 13.35 -9.46 -3.18
C TRP A 209 12.37 -8.31 -3.43
N GLN A 210 11.09 -8.52 -3.13
CA GLN A 210 10.07 -7.49 -3.25
C GLN A 210 10.40 -6.28 -2.39
N ASN A 211 10.77 -6.45 -1.12
CA ASN A 211 11.09 -5.34 -0.22
C ASN A 211 12.34 -4.57 -0.67
N LEU A 212 13.34 -5.26 -1.23
CA LEU A 212 14.51 -4.62 -1.83
C LEU A 212 14.11 -3.73 -3.01
N ILE A 213 13.33 -4.27 -3.95
CA ILE A 213 12.82 -3.53 -5.12
C ILE A 213 11.93 -2.37 -4.67
N GLU A 214 11.09 -2.57 -3.67
CA GLU A 214 10.22 -1.53 -3.11
C GLU A 214 11.04 -0.34 -2.60
N SER A 215 12.06 -0.61 -1.78
CA SER A 215 12.89 0.45 -1.20
C SER A 215 13.69 1.25 -2.24
N TRP A 216 14.19 0.61 -3.30
CA TRP A 216 15.03 1.32 -4.27
C TRP A 216 14.23 2.00 -5.38
N ILE A 217 13.18 1.33 -5.88
CA ILE A 217 12.48 1.74 -7.10
C ILE A 217 11.10 2.29 -6.78
N TYR A 218 10.26 1.52 -6.07
CA TYR A 218 8.84 1.89 -5.92
C TYR A 218 8.62 3.02 -4.92
N GLU A 219 9.39 3.12 -3.83
CA GLU A 219 9.35 4.27 -2.92
C GLU A 219 9.69 5.56 -3.68
N THR A 220 10.80 5.56 -4.43
CA THR A 220 11.23 6.72 -5.21
C THR A 220 10.20 7.10 -6.28
N LYS A 221 9.62 6.11 -6.96
CA LYS A 221 8.56 6.32 -7.95
C LYS A 221 7.28 6.87 -7.30
N SER A 222 6.94 6.40 -6.10
CA SER A 222 5.78 6.86 -5.33
C SER A 222 5.96 8.31 -4.90
N LEU A 223 7.15 8.66 -4.41
CA LEU A 223 7.56 10.02 -4.10
C LEU A 223 7.47 10.94 -5.32
N TYR A 224 8.01 10.52 -6.46
CA TYR A 224 7.99 11.30 -7.71
C TYR A 224 6.57 11.62 -8.19
N ASN A 225 5.65 10.64 -8.07
CA ASN A 225 4.26 10.80 -8.50
C ASN A 225 3.34 11.37 -7.40
N GLU A 226 3.90 11.80 -6.26
CA GLU A 226 3.17 12.28 -5.08
C GLU A 226 2.01 11.36 -4.65
N ARG A 227 2.22 10.04 -4.75
CA ARG A 227 1.22 9.04 -4.42
C ARG A 227 1.82 7.91 -3.60
N GLU A 228 1.13 7.49 -2.56
CA GLU A 228 1.50 6.33 -1.76
C GLU A 228 0.57 5.16 -2.07
N LYS A 229 1.15 3.96 -2.09
CA LYS A 229 0.41 2.71 -2.24
C LYS A 229 -0.20 2.32 -0.90
N VAL A 230 -1.48 2.00 -0.92
CA VAL A 230 -2.22 1.55 0.27
C VAL A 230 -3.03 0.28 -0.04
N LEU A 231 -3.22 -0.55 0.97
CA LEU A 231 -3.96 -1.80 0.93
C LEU A 231 -5.37 -1.57 1.47
N VAL A 232 -6.38 -2.08 0.76
CA VAL A 232 -7.79 -1.85 1.11
C VAL A 232 -8.55 -3.16 1.05
N MET A 233 -9.53 -3.32 1.95
CA MET A 233 -10.40 -4.49 2.00
C MET A 233 -11.59 -4.29 1.06
N SER A 234 -11.68 -5.14 0.04
CA SER A 234 -12.78 -5.14 -0.92
C SER A 234 -13.59 -6.44 -0.86
N SER A 235 -14.74 -6.45 -1.53
CA SER A 235 -15.55 -7.67 -1.68
C SER A 235 -14.82 -8.82 -2.38
N LYS A 236 -13.81 -8.52 -3.20
CA LYS A 236 -13.01 -9.52 -3.93
C LYS A 236 -11.76 -9.98 -3.17
N GLY A 237 -11.41 -9.33 -2.06
CA GLY A 237 -10.18 -9.54 -1.30
C GLY A 237 -9.41 -8.25 -1.01
N ILE A 238 -8.13 -8.39 -0.66
CA ILE A 238 -7.22 -7.26 -0.42
C ILE A 238 -6.73 -6.73 -1.77
N ILE A 239 -6.93 -5.44 -2.02
CA ILE A 239 -6.54 -4.77 -3.27
C ILE A 239 -5.63 -3.58 -2.98
N THR A 240 -4.83 -3.19 -3.97
CA THR A 240 -4.01 -1.97 -3.92
C THR A 240 -4.80 -0.77 -4.40
N LYS A 241 -4.72 0.33 -3.68
CA LYS A 241 -5.12 1.66 -4.12
C LYS A 241 -3.93 2.62 -3.99
N TYR A 242 -4.06 3.78 -4.63
CA TYR A 242 -3.13 4.88 -4.46
C TYR A 242 -3.86 6.05 -3.83
N ILE A 243 -3.22 6.69 -2.85
CA ILE A 243 -3.65 7.97 -2.27
C ILE A 243 -2.62 9.03 -2.61
N TYR A 244 -3.07 10.24 -2.87
CA TYR A 244 -2.17 11.37 -3.06
C TYR A 244 -1.66 11.87 -1.72
N LEU A 245 -0.34 12.00 -1.59
CA LEU A 245 0.31 12.45 -0.38
C LEU A 245 1.55 13.27 -0.73
N SER A 246 1.62 14.49 -0.19
CA SER A 246 2.77 15.36 -0.39
C SER A 246 3.84 15.08 0.66
N ASN A 247 4.95 14.48 0.23
CA ASN A 247 6.06 14.05 1.09
C ASN A 247 7.39 14.67 0.67
N VAL A 248 7.40 15.96 0.35
CA VAL A 248 8.59 16.70 -0.11
C VAL A 248 9.77 16.57 0.86
N HIS A 249 9.50 16.45 2.17
CA HIS A 249 10.54 16.26 3.18
C HIS A 249 11.35 14.96 3.01
N LYS A 250 10.78 13.91 2.40
CA LYS A 250 11.47 12.63 2.17
C LYS A 250 12.63 12.75 1.18
N ILE A 251 12.60 13.74 0.28
CA ILE A 251 13.66 13.97 -0.72
C ILE A 251 15.03 14.13 -0.03
N LYS A 252 15.06 14.73 1.17
CA LYS A 252 16.28 14.94 1.95
C LYS A 252 16.94 13.65 2.45
N TYR A 253 16.22 12.53 2.47
CA TYR A 253 16.67 11.26 3.01
C TYR A 253 16.90 10.19 1.92
N LEU A 254 16.89 10.59 0.64
CA LEU A 254 17.11 9.66 -0.45
C LEU A 254 18.57 9.20 -0.52
N ASN A 255 18.75 7.90 -0.70
CA ASN A 255 20.06 7.30 -0.94
C ASN A 255 20.55 7.63 -2.35
N LYS A 256 21.87 7.51 -2.58
CA LYS A 256 22.49 7.80 -3.90
C LYS A 256 21.80 7.09 -5.07
N ILE A 257 21.42 5.81 -4.90
CA ILE A 257 20.72 5.00 -5.92
C ILE A 257 19.29 5.55 -6.17
N GLN A 258 18.61 5.99 -5.12
CA GLN A 258 17.27 6.58 -5.27
C GLN A 258 17.37 7.94 -5.97
N VAL A 259 18.39 8.74 -5.69
CA VAL A 259 18.63 10.02 -6.38
C VAL A 259 18.93 9.81 -7.87
N THR A 260 19.78 8.84 -8.23
CA THR A 260 20.04 8.55 -9.65
C THR A 260 18.78 8.06 -10.36
N PHE A 261 17.96 7.23 -9.70
CA PHE A 261 16.68 6.79 -10.25
C PHE A 261 15.66 7.93 -10.38
N LEU A 262 15.63 8.87 -9.43
CA LEU A 262 14.80 10.07 -9.50
C LEU A 262 15.18 10.93 -10.72
N LEU A 263 16.48 11.20 -10.90
CA LEU A 263 16.99 11.93 -12.07
C LEU A 263 16.67 11.21 -13.38
N TRP A 264 16.73 9.87 -13.39
CA TRP A 264 16.32 9.08 -14.54
C TRP A 264 14.82 9.26 -14.86
N LEU A 265 13.94 9.28 -13.85
CA LEU A 265 12.52 9.54 -14.03
C LEU A 265 12.27 10.95 -14.61
N GLU A 266 12.96 11.96 -14.09
CA GLU A 266 12.88 13.33 -14.61
C GLU A 266 13.36 13.42 -16.06
N PHE A 267 14.51 12.81 -16.38
CA PHE A 267 15.03 12.77 -17.74
C PHE A 267 14.06 12.06 -18.69
N ARG A 268 13.46 10.95 -18.25
CA ARG A 268 12.45 10.23 -19.01
C ARG A 268 11.24 11.12 -19.32
N ASP A 269 10.71 11.82 -18.33
CA ASP A 269 9.51 12.63 -18.50
C ASP A 269 9.80 13.90 -19.35
N LEU A 270 11.05 14.38 -19.40
CA LEU A 270 11.49 15.43 -20.33
C LEU A 270 11.72 14.94 -21.76
N THR A 271 12.16 13.70 -21.94
CA THR A 271 12.55 13.14 -23.25
C THR A 271 11.42 12.42 -23.99
N ILE A 272 10.61 11.62 -23.29
CA ILE A 272 9.53 10.83 -23.91
C ILE A 272 8.59 11.69 -24.75
N PRO A 273 8.04 12.82 -24.26
CA PRO A 273 7.10 13.63 -25.03
C PRO A 273 7.72 14.20 -26.32
N LYS A 274 9.04 14.45 -26.32
CA LYS A 274 9.76 14.95 -27.51
C LYS A 274 9.97 13.83 -28.52
N ILE A 275 10.40 12.66 -28.06
CA ILE A 275 10.60 11.48 -28.91
C ILE A 275 9.26 11.03 -29.53
N GLU A 276 8.18 11.00 -28.75
CA GLU A 276 6.84 10.64 -29.23
C GLU A 276 6.37 11.57 -30.34
N LYS A 277 6.56 12.89 -30.18
CA LYS A 277 6.25 13.88 -31.24
C LYS A 277 7.03 13.62 -32.52
N VAL A 278 8.33 13.33 -32.43
CA VAL A 278 9.16 13.01 -33.60
C VAL A 278 8.69 11.72 -34.28
N ILE A 279 8.41 10.66 -33.52
CA ILE A 279 7.89 9.39 -34.06
C ILE A 279 6.53 9.59 -34.73
N LEU A 280 5.62 10.35 -34.11
CA LEU A 280 4.31 10.68 -34.69
C LEU A 280 4.44 11.49 -35.98
N GLN A 281 5.44 12.36 -36.09
CA GLN A 281 5.69 13.12 -37.30
C GLN A 281 6.32 12.26 -38.42
N VAL A 282 7.32 11.44 -38.09
CA VAL A 282 7.93 10.49 -39.03
C VAL A 282 6.91 9.47 -39.55
N SER A 283 6.05 8.94 -38.67
CA SER A 283 4.99 8.00 -39.08
C SER A 283 3.96 8.63 -40.03
N LYS A 284 3.62 9.92 -39.86
CA LYS A 284 2.77 10.64 -40.82
C LYS A 284 3.43 10.77 -42.19
N TYR A 285 4.71 11.12 -42.24
CA TYR A 285 5.46 11.20 -43.50
C TYR A 285 5.59 9.84 -44.19
N LEU A 286 5.89 8.78 -43.41
CA LEU A 286 5.94 7.42 -43.93
C LEU A 286 4.58 6.98 -44.47
N ALA A 287 3.49 7.22 -43.74
CA ALA A 287 2.14 6.90 -44.20
C ALA A 287 1.79 7.64 -45.50
N TYR A 288 2.11 8.94 -45.59
CA TYR A 288 1.93 9.72 -46.82
C TYR A 288 2.75 9.14 -47.99
N PHE A 289 4.01 8.80 -47.74
CA PHE A 289 4.87 8.16 -48.73
C PHE A 289 4.30 6.83 -49.22
N PHE A 290 3.83 5.96 -48.32
CA PHE A 290 3.20 4.70 -48.68
C PHE A 290 1.93 4.91 -49.52
N VAL A 291 1.04 5.81 -49.09
CA VAL A 291 -0.18 6.11 -49.85
C VAL A 291 0.15 6.59 -51.26
N ASN A 292 1.12 7.51 -51.40
CA ASN A 292 1.54 8.02 -52.70
C ASN A 292 2.26 6.96 -53.56
N PHE A 293 3.04 6.07 -52.94
CA PHE A 293 3.71 4.98 -53.64
C PHE A 293 2.71 3.97 -54.19
N PHE A 294 1.75 3.52 -53.36
CA PHE A 294 0.71 2.58 -53.79
C PHE A 294 -0.25 3.19 -54.81
N SER A 295 -0.62 4.46 -54.69
CA SER A 295 -1.48 5.12 -55.68
C SER A 295 -0.79 5.20 -57.04
N ASN A 296 0.48 5.59 -57.09
CA ASN A 296 1.25 5.66 -58.32
C ASN A 296 1.51 4.28 -58.94
N LEU A 297 1.75 3.25 -58.11
CA LEU A 297 1.81 1.86 -58.58
C LEU A 297 0.47 1.42 -59.20
N GLY A 298 -0.65 1.75 -58.57
CA GLY A 298 -1.98 1.44 -59.09
C GLY A 298 -2.24 2.09 -60.46
N ILE A 299 -1.88 3.38 -60.60
CA ILE A 299 -1.94 4.09 -61.89
C ILE A 299 -1.03 3.42 -62.94
N GLY A 300 0.18 3.03 -62.56
CA GLY A 300 1.12 2.32 -63.44
C GLY A 300 0.57 0.98 -63.93
N LEU A 301 -0.01 0.17 -63.04
CA LEU A 301 -0.65 -1.10 -63.37
C LEU A 301 -1.85 -0.92 -64.31
N LEU A 302 -2.69 0.10 -64.07
CA LEU A 302 -3.81 0.43 -64.96
C LEU A 302 -3.33 0.80 -66.37
N ARG A 303 -2.27 1.61 -66.47
CA ARG A 303 -1.68 1.97 -67.78
C ARG A 303 -1.11 0.76 -68.51
N LEU A 304 -0.45 -0.17 -67.80
CA LEU A 304 0.04 -1.41 -68.37
C LEU A 304 -1.11 -2.31 -68.87
N PHE A 305 -2.19 -2.43 -68.09
CA PHE A 305 -3.38 -3.19 -68.51
C PHE A 305 -4.03 -2.60 -69.77
N ILE A 306 -4.21 -1.28 -69.84
CA ILE A 306 -4.75 -0.60 -71.02
C ILE A 306 -3.85 -0.81 -72.24
N PHE A 307 -2.52 -0.71 -72.07
CA PHE A 307 -1.58 -0.94 -73.16
C PHE A 307 -1.61 -2.39 -73.66
N TYR A 308 -1.80 -3.36 -72.75
CA TYR A 308 -1.92 -4.77 -73.12
C TYR A 308 -3.26 -5.09 -73.82
N LEU A 309 -4.36 -4.43 -73.42
CA LEU A 309 -5.68 -4.58 -74.05
C LEU A 309 -5.80 -3.90 -75.42
N ASN A 310 -5.00 -2.86 -75.68
CA ASN A 310 -4.97 -2.14 -76.95
C ASN A 310 -4.01 -2.77 -78.00
N LYS A 311 -3.48 -3.96 -77.72
CA LYS A 311 -2.59 -4.71 -78.63
C LYS A 311 -3.29 -5.95 -79.17
#